data_AF-A0A7X8VEH9-F1
#
_entry.id   AF-A0A7X8VEH9-F1
#
_cell.length_a   1.000
_cell.length_b   1.000
_cell.length_c   1.000
_cell.angle_alpha   90.00
_cell.angle_beta   90.00
_cell.angle_gamma   90.00
#
_symmetry.space_group_name_H-M   'P 1'
#
loop_
_entity.id
_entity.type
_entity.pdbx_description
1 polymer ?
#
loop_
_entity_poly.entity_id
_entity_poly.type
_entity_poly.pdbx_seq_one_letter_code
_entity_poly.pdbx_strand_id
1 'polypeptide(L)'
;TCKAASMVNGGPKACSFACMGFGDCVKVCPVDAITIGDNMLPIIDEEKCTGCGLCVKECPKMVLALTSSNNEVHVRCRATMKGKDTRAVCSIGCIACRQCEKVCPFDAIHVIDNVAVIDYEKCRNCMLCVEKCPTKTITAAFPTPKKAFIIEEKCIGCTLCAKNCPVNAITGEVKKVHVVNQDLCIGCSICQEKCRKDAIEMVRETQEKSDTCEACAASS
;
A
#
# COMPACT_ATOMS: atom_id res chain seq x y z
N THR A 1 -22.07 16.73 -11.59
CA THR A 1 -21.67 15.31 -11.41
C THR A 1 -20.26 15.15 -11.94
N CYS A 2 -19.53 14.14 -11.46
CA CYS A 2 -18.23 13.77 -12.01
C CYS A 2 -18.35 13.48 -13.51
N LYS A 3 -19.41 12.79 -13.96
CA LYS A 3 -19.64 12.50 -15.39
C LYS A 3 -19.67 13.77 -16.24
N ALA A 4 -20.49 14.76 -15.88
CA ALA A 4 -20.59 16.02 -16.62
C ALA A 4 -19.26 16.79 -16.62
N ALA A 5 -18.60 16.88 -15.46
CA ALA A 5 -17.31 17.56 -15.35
C ALA A 5 -16.22 16.88 -16.21
N SER A 6 -16.21 15.55 -16.30
CA SER A 6 -15.25 14.84 -17.14
C SER A 6 -15.42 15.12 -18.63
N MET A 7 -16.62 15.49 -19.08
CA MET A 7 -16.90 15.80 -20.49
C MET A 7 -16.41 17.21 -20.89
N VAL A 8 -16.34 18.13 -19.92
CA VAL A 8 -15.90 19.51 -20.16
C VAL A 8 -14.40 19.60 -19.86
N ASN A 9 -13.58 19.53 -20.92
CA ASN A 9 -12.10 19.62 -20.84
C ASN A 9 -11.45 18.59 -19.89
N GLY A 10 -12.09 17.44 -19.66
CA GLY A 10 -11.54 16.41 -18.77
C GLY A 10 -11.61 16.77 -17.28
N GLY A 11 -12.33 17.82 -16.89
CA GLY A 11 -12.49 18.24 -15.50
C GLY A 11 -11.62 19.43 -15.08
N PRO A 12 -11.81 19.93 -13.84
CA PRO A 12 -11.22 21.19 -13.39
C PRO A 12 -9.77 21.10 -12.91
N LYS A 13 -9.17 19.91 -12.88
CA LYS A 13 -7.80 19.69 -12.38
C LYS A 13 -6.82 19.53 -13.53
N ALA A 14 -5.59 20.03 -13.35
CA ALA A 14 -4.52 19.93 -14.34
C ALA A 14 -4.22 18.47 -14.75
N CYS A 15 -4.32 17.53 -13.80
CA CYS A 15 -4.25 16.10 -14.12
C CYS A 15 -5.63 15.59 -14.54
N SER A 16 -5.75 15.20 -15.82
CA SER A 16 -6.99 14.66 -16.39
C SER A 16 -7.44 13.31 -15.80
N PHE A 17 -6.59 12.68 -14.97
CA PHE A 17 -6.87 11.42 -14.28
C PHE A 17 -7.30 11.63 -12.83
N ALA A 18 -7.20 12.84 -12.27
CA ALA A 18 -7.43 13.05 -10.85
C ALA A 18 -8.94 12.97 -10.47
N CYS A 19 -9.21 12.60 -9.22
CA CYS A 19 -10.54 12.78 -8.64
C CYS A 19 -10.94 14.26 -8.71
N MET A 20 -12.18 14.55 -9.12
CA MET A 20 -12.68 15.93 -9.27
C MET A 20 -13.48 16.43 -8.06
N GLY A 21 -13.84 15.54 -7.13
CA GLY A 21 -14.55 15.90 -5.89
C GLY A 21 -16.06 16.12 -6.02
N PHE A 22 -16.68 15.85 -7.17
CA PHE A 22 -18.13 16.08 -7.37
C PHE A 22 -19.05 14.98 -6.81
N GLY A 23 -18.50 13.94 -6.18
CA GLY A 23 -19.27 13.03 -5.34
C GLY A 23 -20.21 12.03 -6.04
N ASP A 24 -20.02 11.70 -7.32
CA ASP A 24 -20.86 10.65 -7.96
C ASP A 24 -20.72 9.30 -7.23
N CYS A 25 -19.54 8.98 -6.70
CA CYS A 25 -19.31 7.79 -5.87
C CYS A 25 -20.13 7.79 -4.56
N VAL A 26 -20.34 8.96 -3.96
CA VAL A 26 -21.19 9.14 -2.77
C VAL A 26 -22.64 8.82 -3.13
N LYS A 27 -23.14 9.41 -4.23
CA LYS A 27 -24.53 9.27 -4.66
C LYS A 27 -24.95 7.83 -4.98
N VAL A 28 -24.01 7.00 -5.45
CA VAL A 28 -24.30 5.60 -5.81
C VAL A 28 -23.99 4.62 -4.68
N CYS A 29 -23.47 5.07 -3.54
CA CYS A 29 -23.19 4.19 -2.42
C CYS A 29 -24.50 3.84 -1.70
N PRO A 30 -24.93 2.56 -1.66
CA PRO A 30 -26.22 2.18 -1.09
C PRO A 30 -26.23 2.14 0.45
N VAL A 31 -25.06 2.28 1.07
CA VAL A 31 -24.82 2.12 2.52
C VAL A 31 -24.13 3.35 3.12
N ASP A 32 -24.09 4.45 2.37
CA ASP A 32 -23.50 5.73 2.81
C ASP A 32 -22.07 5.59 3.37
N ALA A 33 -21.30 4.65 2.83
CA ALA A 33 -19.91 4.39 3.24
C ALA A 33 -18.91 5.39 2.64
N ILE A 34 -19.35 6.34 1.79
CA ILE A 34 -18.44 7.28 1.12
C ILE A 34 -18.90 8.71 1.41
N THR A 35 -17.98 9.55 1.83
CA THR A 35 -18.17 11.00 1.97
C THR A 35 -17.09 11.75 1.19
N ILE A 36 -17.28 13.04 0.92
CA ILE A 36 -16.21 13.89 0.37
C ILE A 36 -15.61 14.67 1.55
N GLY A 37 -14.31 14.50 1.77
CA GLY A 37 -13.58 15.25 2.79
C GLY A 37 -13.22 16.67 2.36
N ASP A 38 -12.67 17.45 3.28
CA ASP A 38 -12.32 18.87 3.07
C ASP A 38 -11.29 19.09 1.96
N ASN A 39 -10.45 18.09 1.68
CA ASN A 39 -9.49 18.10 0.58
C ASN A 39 -10.11 17.75 -0.79
N MET A 40 -11.45 17.65 -0.88
CA MET A 40 -12.21 17.29 -2.06
C MET A 40 -11.92 15.87 -2.59
N LEU A 41 -11.46 14.97 -1.73
CA LEU A 41 -11.26 13.54 -2.03
C LEU A 41 -12.30 12.67 -1.30
N PRO A 42 -12.69 11.53 -1.89
CA PRO A 42 -13.58 10.60 -1.21
C PRO A 42 -12.87 9.96 0.00
N ILE A 43 -13.56 9.95 1.13
CA ILE A 43 -13.23 9.19 2.33
C ILE A 43 -14.18 8.00 2.36
N ILE A 44 -13.64 6.79 2.54
CA ILE A 44 -14.42 5.56 2.57
C ILE A 44 -14.38 5.00 4.00
N ASP A 45 -15.56 4.81 4.57
CA ASP A 45 -15.77 4.09 5.82
C ASP A 45 -15.70 2.58 5.51
N GLU A 46 -14.58 1.95 5.86
CA GLU A 46 -14.33 0.54 5.57
C GLU A 46 -15.25 -0.40 6.37
N GLU A 47 -15.77 0.03 7.53
CA GLU A 47 -16.68 -0.78 8.34
C GLU A 47 -18.07 -0.87 7.70
N LYS A 48 -18.50 0.19 7.02
CA LYS A 48 -19.77 0.21 6.27
C LYS A 48 -19.65 -0.33 4.86
N CYS A 49 -18.45 -0.26 4.27
CA CYS A 49 -18.24 -0.65 2.88
C CYS A 49 -18.50 -2.14 2.66
N THR A 50 -19.47 -2.46 1.78
CA THR A 50 -19.81 -3.84 1.44
C THR A 50 -19.00 -4.40 0.27
N GLY A 51 -18.09 -3.62 -0.32
CA GLY A 51 -17.32 -4.04 -1.50
C GLY A 51 -18.14 -4.20 -2.79
N CYS A 52 -19.33 -3.60 -2.89
CA CYS A 52 -20.25 -3.81 -4.03
C CYS A 52 -19.75 -3.25 -5.39
N GLY A 53 -18.76 -2.35 -5.40
CA GLY A 53 -18.13 -1.84 -6.64
C GLY A 53 -18.89 -0.78 -7.42
N LEU A 54 -20.07 -0.34 -6.95
CA LEU A 54 -20.86 0.70 -7.64
C LEU A 54 -20.08 2.01 -7.81
N CYS A 55 -19.31 2.43 -6.79
CA CYS A 55 -18.48 3.64 -6.86
C CYS A 55 -17.36 3.54 -7.91
N VAL A 56 -16.79 2.35 -8.11
CA VAL A 56 -15.75 2.08 -9.12
C VAL A 56 -16.36 2.20 -10.51
N LYS A 57 -17.52 1.56 -10.73
CA LYS A 57 -18.24 1.59 -12.01
C LYS A 57 -18.68 3.01 -12.38
N GLU A 58 -19.13 3.80 -11.40
CA GLU A 58 -19.65 5.13 -11.65
C GLU A 58 -18.55 6.18 -11.88
N CYS A 59 -17.32 5.93 -11.41
CA CYS A 59 -16.23 6.89 -11.49
C CYS A 59 -15.74 7.05 -12.95
N PRO A 60 -15.99 8.19 -13.63
CA PRO A 60 -15.57 8.38 -15.02
C PRO A 60 -14.04 8.49 -15.17
N LYS A 61 -13.34 8.78 -14.07
CA LYS A 61 -11.88 8.83 -13.99
C LYS A 61 -11.26 7.52 -13.53
N MET A 62 -12.09 6.53 -13.17
CA MET A 62 -11.75 5.23 -12.58
C MET A 62 -10.56 5.28 -11.61
N VAL A 63 -10.52 6.31 -10.75
CA VAL A 63 -9.51 6.47 -9.68
C VAL A 63 -9.82 5.67 -8.44
N LEU A 64 -11.01 5.04 -8.41
CA LEU A 64 -11.42 4.10 -7.39
C LEU A 64 -11.23 2.70 -7.93
N ALA A 65 -10.77 1.79 -7.08
CA ALA A 65 -10.65 0.38 -7.38
C ALA A 65 -11.07 -0.42 -6.14
N LEU A 66 -11.63 -1.61 -6.36
CA LEU A 66 -11.83 -2.58 -5.29
C LEU A 66 -10.55 -3.39 -5.10
N THR A 67 -10.29 -3.75 -3.85
CA THR A 67 -9.17 -4.57 -3.45
C THR A 67 -9.60 -5.41 -2.24
N SER A 68 -8.92 -6.53 -2.00
CA SER A 68 -9.08 -7.28 -0.76
C SER A 68 -8.63 -6.43 0.43
N SER A 69 -9.26 -6.62 1.59
CA SER A 69 -8.84 -6.03 2.87
C SER A 69 -7.45 -6.51 3.31
N ASN A 70 -6.97 -7.63 2.76
CA ASN A 70 -5.62 -8.14 3.01
C ASN A 70 -4.53 -7.38 2.24
N ASN A 71 -4.89 -6.58 1.24
CA ASN A 71 -3.92 -5.82 0.47
C ASN A 71 -3.64 -4.50 1.18
N GLU A 72 -2.42 -4.31 1.66
CA GLU A 72 -2.07 -3.17 2.49
C GLU A 72 -1.32 -2.09 1.69
N VAL A 73 -0.77 -2.45 0.52
CA VAL A 73 0.07 -1.58 -0.30
C VAL A 73 -0.65 -1.24 -1.60
N HIS A 74 -0.74 0.06 -1.92
CA HIS A 74 -1.46 0.53 -3.10
C HIS A 74 -0.68 1.60 -3.86
N VAL A 75 -0.79 1.57 -5.19
CA VAL A 75 -0.40 2.68 -6.05
C VAL A 75 -1.55 3.69 -6.13
N ARG A 76 -1.31 4.94 -5.73
CA ARG A 76 -2.31 6.01 -5.70
C ARG A 76 -2.42 6.78 -7.02
N CYS A 77 -1.41 6.71 -7.87
CA CYS A 77 -1.45 7.30 -9.21
C CYS A 77 -2.07 6.34 -10.22
N ARG A 78 -2.93 6.89 -11.07
CA ARG A 78 -3.50 6.22 -12.25
C ARG A 78 -3.04 6.81 -13.59
N ALA A 79 -2.39 7.97 -13.55
CA ALA A 79 -2.06 8.69 -14.78
C ALA A 79 -1.11 7.88 -15.67
N THR A 80 -1.58 7.52 -16.86
CA THR A 80 -0.82 6.77 -17.87
C THR A 80 0.00 7.66 -18.82
N MET A 81 -0.02 8.98 -18.57
CA MET A 81 0.80 9.94 -19.29
C MET A 81 2.29 9.74 -18.95
N LYS A 82 3.18 10.25 -19.80
CA LYS A 82 4.63 10.14 -19.60
C LYS A 82 5.02 10.82 -18.29
N GLY A 83 6.03 10.29 -17.61
CA GLY A 83 6.45 10.79 -16.30
C GLY A 83 6.80 12.29 -16.26
N LYS A 84 7.35 12.84 -17.36
CA LYS A 84 7.59 14.29 -17.49
C LYS A 84 6.28 15.08 -17.42
N ASP A 85 5.27 14.64 -18.15
CA ASP A 85 3.97 15.30 -18.22
C ASP A 85 3.23 15.14 -16.89
N THR A 86 3.30 13.96 -16.26
CA THR A 86 2.79 13.75 -14.89
C THR A 86 3.43 14.72 -13.92
N ARG A 87 4.76 14.86 -13.94
CA ARG A 87 5.50 15.72 -13.00
C ARG A 87 5.20 17.20 -13.20
N ALA A 88 4.88 17.62 -14.42
CA ALA A 88 4.50 18.99 -14.72
C ALA A 88 3.19 19.40 -14.03
N VAL A 89 2.30 18.44 -13.72
CA VAL A 89 0.97 18.71 -13.14
C VAL A 89 0.76 18.10 -11.75
N CYS A 90 1.65 17.21 -11.29
CA CYS A 90 1.52 16.48 -10.03
C CYS A 90 2.87 16.14 -9.40
N SER A 91 3.11 16.61 -8.18
CA SER A 91 4.33 16.36 -7.40
C SER A 91 4.41 14.95 -6.81
N ILE A 92 3.29 14.23 -6.72
CA ILE A 92 3.22 12.88 -6.13
C ILE A 92 2.84 11.80 -7.14
N GLY A 93 2.75 12.14 -8.44
CA GLY A 93 2.36 11.20 -9.49
C GLY A 93 3.46 10.18 -9.79
N CYS A 94 3.09 9.04 -10.38
CA CYS A 94 4.07 8.08 -10.88
C CYS A 94 4.85 8.72 -12.05
N ILE A 95 6.18 8.56 -12.03
CA ILE A 95 7.07 9.04 -13.10
C ILE A 95 7.69 7.89 -13.90
N ALA A 96 7.11 6.68 -13.82
CA ALA A 96 7.57 5.49 -14.53
C ALA A 96 9.05 5.10 -14.30
N CYS A 97 9.65 5.45 -13.15
CA CYS A 97 11.08 5.24 -12.90
C CYS A 97 11.49 3.77 -12.65
N ARG A 98 10.53 2.85 -12.48
CA ARG A 98 10.73 1.41 -12.26
C ARG A 98 11.52 1.00 -11.00
N GLN A 99 11.80 1.92 -10.07
CA GLN A 99 12.47 1.57 -8.80
C GLN A 99 11.68 0.55 -7.97
N CYS A 100 10.34 0.65 -8.01
CA CYS A 100 9.47 -0.28 -7.33
C CYS A 100 9.50 -1.70 -7.92
N GLU A 101 9.65 -1.83 -9.26
CA GLU A 101 9.81 -3.14 -9.90
C GLU A 101 11.12 -3.80 -9.45
N LYS A 102 12.21 -3.03 -9.56
CA LYS A 102 13.57 -3.50 -9.27
C LYS A 102 13.75 -3.97 -7.83
N VAL A 103 13.07 -3.33 -6.87
CA VAL A 103 13.19 -3.67 -5.45
C VAL A 103 12.25 -4.81 -5.04
N CYS A 104 11.27 -5.21 -5.87
CA CYS A 104 10.29 -6.21 -5.48
C CYS A 104 10.87 -7.63 -5.61
N PRO A 105 11.05 -8.37 -4.50
CA PRO A 105 11.59 -9.74 -4.58
C PRO A 105 10.53 -10.78 -4.99
N PHE A 106 9.28 -10.34 -5.19
CA PHE A 106 8.13 -11.22 -5.45
C PHE A 106 7.54 -11.04 -6.85
N ASP A 107 8.15 -10.20 -7.69
CA ASP A 107 7.64 -9.93 -9.04
C ASP A 107 6.17 -9.45 -9.04
N ALA A 108 5.81 -8.67 -8.02
CA ALA A 108 4.44 -8.29 -7.70
C ALA A 108 4.06 -6.86 -8.14
N ILE A 109 4.97 -6.12 -8.77
CA ILE A 109 4.70 -4.74 -9.19
C ILE A 109 5.45 -4.40 -10.49
N HIS A 110 4.73 -3.87 -11.46
CA HIS A 110 5.22 -3.52 -12.79
C HIS A 110 4.72 -2.14 -13.22
N VAL A 111 5.52 -1.41 -13.98
CA VAL A 111 5.20 -0.16 -14.65
C VAL A 111 4.68 -0.51 -16.03
N ILE A 112 3.38 -0.35 -16.19
CA ILE A 112 2.61 -0.62 -17.40
C ILE A 112 2.01 0.72 -17.82
N ASP A 113 2.15 1.10 -19.09
CA ASP A 113 1.63 2.37 -19.61
C ASP A 113 2.01 3.60 -18.77
N ASN A 114 3.28 3.69 -18.40
CA ASN A 114 3.87 4.77 -17.58
C ASN A 114 3.40 4.84 -16.11
N VAL A 115 2.63 3.88 -15.61
CA VAL A 115 2.18 3.85 -14.21
C VAL A 115 2.47 2.51 -13.54
N ALA A 116 2.82 2.54 -12.26
CA ALA A 116 3.02 1.31 -11.49
C ALA A 116 1.67 0.60 -11.23
N VAL A 117 1.65 -0.71 -11.34
CA VAL A 117 0.50 -1.61 -11.17
C VAL A 117 0.95 -2.79 -10.31
N ILE A 118 0.22 -3.08 -9.24
CA ILE A 118 0.51 -4.20 -8.34
C ILE A 118 -0.29 -5.42 -8.78
N ASP A 119 0.39 -6.55 -8.90
CA ASP A 119 -0.22 -7.88 -8.91
C ASP A 119 -0.42 -8.33 -7.46
N TYR A 120 -1.67 -8.26 -7.00
CA TYR A 120 -2.02 -8.55 -5.60
C TYR A 120 -1.91 -10.04 -5.26
N GLU A 121 -1.96 -10.95 -6.24
CA GLU A 121 -1.79 -12.39 -6.01
C GLU A 121 -0.35 -12.73 -5.61
N LYS A 122 0.61 -11.91 -6.05
CA LYS A 122 2.04 -12.06 -5.72
C LYS A 122 2.48 -11.13 -4.59
N CYS A 123 1.74 -10.06 -4.31
CA CYS A 123 2.14 -9.07 -3.33
C CYS A 123 2.14 -9.65 -1.91
N ARG A 124 3.22 -9.41 -1.17
CA ARG A 124 3.39 -9.89 0.22
C ARG A 124 3.39 -8.78 1.26
N ASN A 125 2.86 -7.60 0.91
CA ASN A 125 2.78 -6.42 1.78
C ASN A 125 4.12 -6.02 2.44
N CYS A 126 5.26 -6.30 1.80
CA CYS A 126 6.58 -6.06 2.38
C CYS A 126 7.04 -4.59 2.40
N MET A 127 6.25 -3.70 1.79
CA MET A 127 6.46 -2.24 1.75
C MET A 127 7.76 -1.73 1.10
N LEU A 128 8.63 -2.59 0.55
CA LEU A 128 9.86 -2.16 -0.15
C LEU A 128 9.59 -1.16 -1.29
N CYS A 129 8.50 -1.34 -2.03
CA CYS A 129 8.10 -0.41 -3.09
C CYS A 129 7.60 0.95 -2.56
N VAL A 130 7.00 0.98 -1.36
CA VAL A 130 6.58 2.21 -0.66
C VAL A 130 7.82 3.01 -0.27
N GLU A 131 8.81 2.33 0.34
CA GLU A 131 10.06 2.96 0.76
C GLU A 131 10.82 3.57 -0.42
N LYS A 132 11.00 2.79 -1.51
CA LYS A 132 11.77 3.22 -2.68
C LYS A 132 11.05 4.17 -3.62
N CYS A 133 9.75 4.40 -3.46
CA CYS A 133 9.03 5.31 -4.36
C CYS A 133 9.48 6.77 -4.13
N PRO A 134 10.17 7.42 -5.09
CA PRO A 134 10.66 8.78 -4.89
C PRO A 134 9.54 9.82 -4.88
N THR A 135 8.40 9.53 -5.50
CA THR A 135 7.24 10.42 -5.57
C THR A 135 6.20 10.14 -4.48
N LYS A 136 6.42 9.10 -3.66
CA LYS A 136 5.50 8.68 -2.59
C LYS A 136 4.08 8.39 -3.08
N THR A 137 3.96 7.99 -4.35
CA THR A 137 2.68 7.59 -4.95
C THR A 137 2.25 6.19 -4.52
N ILE A 138 3.18 5.36 -4.07
CA ILE A 138 2.90 4.04 -3.51
C ILE A 138 2.82 4.20 -2.00
N THR A 139 1.70 3.83 -1.40
CA THR A 139 1.42 4.01 0.03
C THR A 139 1.04 2.69 0.67
N ALA A 140 1.27 2.55 1.97
CA ALA A 140 0.75 1.46 2.77
C ALA A 140 -0.39 1.92 3.70
N ALA A 141 -1.23 0.99 4.13
CA ALA A 141 -2.26 1.21 5.16
C ALA A 141 -1.66 1.43 6.56
N PHE A 142 -0.44 0.96 6.79
CA PHE A 142 0.29 1.08 8.05
C PHE A 142 1.65 1.75 7.83
N PRO A 143 2.20 2.46 8.84
CA PRO A 143 3.48 3.16 8.70
C PRO A 143 4.68 2.20 8.58
N THR A 144 4.57 1.00 9.14
CA THR A 144 5.63 -0.02 9.16
C THR A 144 5.06 -1.39 8.79
N PRO A 145 5.87 -2.28 8.20
CA PRO A 145 5.44 -3.65 7.93
C PRO A 145 5.35 -4.46 9.23
N LYS A 146 4.58 -5.56 9.19
CA LYS A 146 4.61 -6.59 10.22
C LYS A 146 6.03 -7.11 10.42
N LYS A 147 6.31 -7.60 11.62
CA LYS A 147 7.59 -8.17 12.03
C LYS A 147 7.39 -9.60 12.53
N ALA A 148 8.36 -10.46 12.26
CA ALA A 148 8.28 -11.88 12.60
C ALA A 148 8.91 -12.11 13.97
N PHE A 149 8.21 -12.83 14.84
CA PHE A 149 8.67 -13.23 16.17
C PHE A 149 8.63 -14.75 16.29
N ILE A 150 9.66 -15.34 16.90
CA ILE A 150 9.73 -16.78 17.10
C ILE A 150 9.23 -17.10 18.50
N ILE A 151 8.28 -18.03 18.56
CA ILE A 151 7.73 -18.60 19.78
C ILE A 151 8.70 -19.70 20.22
N GLU A 152 9.51 -19.42 21.24
CA GLU A 152 10.65 -20.25 21.64
C GLU A 152 10.24 -21.69 21.96
N GLU A 153 9.14 -21.86 22.68
CA GLU A 153 8.63 -23.16 23.14
C GLU A 153 8.11 -24.05 22.01
N LYS A 154 7.79 -23.48 20.85
CA LYS A 154 7.31 -24.22 19.67
C LYS A 154 8.43 -24.47 18.65
N CYS A 155 9.53 -23.73 18.74
CA CYS A 155 10.60 -23.77 17.75
C CYS A 155 11.49 -24.99 17.93
N ILE A 156 11.49 -25.88 16.94
CA ILE A 156 12.31 -27.12 16.96
C ILE A 156 13.68 -26.96 16.28
N GLY A 157 14.06 -25.74 15.85
CA GLY A 157 15.35 -25.49 15.21
C GLY A 157 15.56 -26.21 13.86
N CYS A 158 14.53 -26.28 13.00
CA CYS A 158 14.59 -27.04 11.74
C CYS A 158 15.23 -26.30 10.55
N THR A 159 15.63 -25.03 10.73
CA THR A 159 16.20 -24.10 9.72
C THR A 159 15.33 -23.72 8.50
N LEU A 160 14.10 -24.24 8.37
CA LEU A 160 13.25 -23.93 7.20
C LEU A 160 12.95 -22.43 7.04
N CYS A 161 12.67 -21.73 8.14
CA CYS A 161 12.39 -20.29 8.09
C CYS A 161 13.61 -19.47 7.62
N ALA A 162 14.80 -19.78 8.14
CA ALA A 162 16.04 -19.11 7.74
C ALA A 162 16.35 -19.32 6.25
N LYS A 163 16.23 -20.57 5.76
CA LYS A 163 16.50 -20.91 4.35
C LYS A 163 15.56 -20.24 3.35
N ASN A 164 14.34 -19.90 3.76
CA ASN A 164 13.34 -19.28 2.89
C ASN A 164 13.22 -17.76 3.10
N CYS A 165 14.03 -17.15 3.97
CA CYS A 165 13.97 -15.72 4.21
C CYS A 165 14.63 -14.95 3.04
N PRO A 166 13.89 -14.16 2.24
CA PRO A 166 14.45 -13.48 1.07
C PRO A 166 15.48 -12.39 1.42
N VAL A 167 15.49 -11.97 2.68
CA VAL A 167 16.33 -10.89 3.23
C VAL A 167 17.30 -11.38 4.30
N ASN A 168 17.41 -12.70 4.48
CA ASN A 168 18.30 -13.34 5.46
C ASN A 168 18.15 -12.79 6.89
N ALA A 169 16.93 -12.40 7.28
CA ALA A 169 16.64 -11.82 8.58
C ALA A 169 16.61 -12.85 9.73
N ILE A 170 16.76 -14.14 9.47
CA ILE A 170 16.62 -15.19 10.49
C ILE A 170 17.92 -15.96 10.62
N THR A 171 18.45 -16.06 11.83
CA THR A 171 19.68 -16.79 12.17
C THR A 171 19.40 -17.87 13.20
N GLY A 172 20.15 -18.97 13.16
CA GLY A 172 20.03 -20.04 14.15
C GLY A 172 20.63 -21.36 13.69
N GLU A 173 20.98 -22.21 14.64
CA GLU A 173 21.56 -23.54 14.41
C GLU A 173 20.50 -24.64 14.48
N VAL A 174 20.84 -25.80 13.92
CA VAL A 174 19.98 -26.99 14.00
C VAL A 174 19.72 -27.37 15.47
N LYS A 175 18.46 -27.67 15.80
CA LYS A 175 17.97 -28.00 17.17
C LYS A 175 18.08 -26.86 18.19
N LYS A 176 18.46 -25.64 17.80
CA LYS A 176 18.40 -24.45 18.64
C LYS A 176 17.27 -23.53 18.19
N VAL A 177 16.72 -22.75 19.12
CA VAL A 177 15.74 -21.71 18.81
C VAL A 177 16.40 -20.68 17.91
N HIS A 178 15.76 -20.35 16.79
CA HIS A 178 16.27 -19.31 15.89
C HIS A 178 15.83 -17.91 16.36
N VAL A 179 16.50 -16.89 15.85
CA VAL A 179 16.26 -15.48 16.18
C VAL A 179 15.99 -14.70 14.89
N VAL A 180 15.07 -13.73 14.96
CA VAL A 180 14.76 -12.81 13.86
C VAL A 180 15.44 -11.47 14.13
N ASN A 181 16.21 -10.98 13.17
CA ASN A 181 16.69 -9.60 13.11
C ASN A 181 15.55 -8.69 12.61
N GLN A 182 15.06 -7.82 13.50
CA GLN A 182 13.91 -6.98 13.21
C GLN A 182 14.20 -5.86 12.22
N ASP A 183 15.45 -5.40 12.10
CA ASP A 183 15.84 -4.36 11.15
C ASP A 183 15.82 -4.89 9.71
N LEU A 184 16.20 -6.16 9.52
CA LEU A 184 16.20 -6.80 8.20
C LEU A 184 14.83 -7.37 7.81
N CYS A 185 13.97 -7.67 8.78
CA CYS A 185 12.68 -8.29 8.51
C CYS A 185 11.75 -7.36 7.73
N ILE A 186 11.39 -7.76 6.50
CA ILE A 186 10.46 -7.00 5.64
C ILE A 186 8.99 -7.41 5.79
N GLY A 187 8.66 -8.29 6.74
CA GLY A 187 7.26 -8.65 7.02
C GLY A 187 6.56 -9.51 5.98
N CYS A 188 7.29 -10.18 5.08
CA CYS A 188 6.70 -10.93 3.96
C CYS A 188 5.98 -12.25 4.33
N SER A 189 5.99 -12.67 5.59
CA SER A 189 5.33 -13.88 6.12
C SER A 189 5.75 -15.25 5.53
N ILE A 190 6.74 -15.32 4.64
CA ILE A 190 7.22 -16.61 4.09
C ILE A 190 7.68 -17.56 5.20
N CYS A 191 8.38 -17.03 6.20
CA CYS A 191 8.87 -17.84 7.32
C CYS A 191 7.72 -18.45 8.13
N GLN A 192 6.63 -17.69 8.36
CA GLN A 192 5.43 -18.16 9.03
C GLN A 192 4.77 -19.31 8.26
N GLU A 193 4.55 -19.14 6.94
CA GLU A 193 3.93 -20.16 6.08
C GLU A 193 4.76 -21.47 6.01
N LYS A 194 6.08 -21.38 6.10
CA LYS A 194 6.97 -22.55 6.06
C LYS A 194 7.17 -23.21 7.43
N CYS A 195 6.68 -22.61 8.51
CA CYS A 195 6.86 -23.14 9.86
C CYS A 195 5.91 -24.32 10.13
N ARG A 196 6.46 -25.53 10.31
CA ARG A 196 5.65 -26.74 10.57
C ARG A 196 5.12 -26.86 12.01
N LYS A 197 5.47 -25.91 12.87
CA LYS A 197 5.14 -25.91 14.30
C LYS A 197 4.39 -24.67 14.73
N ASP A 198 4.00 -23.83 13.77
CA ASP A 198 3.35 -22.54 14.03
C ASP A 198 4.09 -21.72 15.10
N ALA A 199 5.43 -21.81 15.07
CA ALA A 199 6.35 -21.17 15.99
C ALA A 199 6.72 -19.74 15.56
N ILE A 200 6.00 -19.14 14.62
CA ILE A 200 6.28 -17.81 14.08
C ILE A 200 5.00 -16.99 14.06
N GLU A 201 5.05 -15.85 14.73
CA GLU A 201 3.96 -14.87 14.76
C GLU A 201 4.36 -13.60 13.98
N MET A 202 3.41 -13.04 13.25
CA MET A 202 3.59 -11.79 12.51
C MET A 202 2.88 -10.66 13.25
N VAL A 203 3.65 -9.87 13.99
CA VAL A 203 3.14 -8.81 14.86
C VAL A 203 3.26 -7.46 14.17
N ARG A 204 2.26 -6.58 14.34
CA ARG A 204 2.41 -5.16 14.04
C ARG A 204 2.78 -4.43 15.32
N GLU A 205 3.82 -3.62 15.26
CA GLU A 205 4.09 -2.67 16.33
C GLU A 205 2.99 -1.60 16.28
N THR A 206 2.11 -1.60 17.29
CA THR A 206 1.18 -0.51 17.50
C THR A 206 1.96 0.68 18.05
N GLN A 207 2.26 1.67 17.23
CA GLN A 207 2.78 2.93 17.75
C GLN A 207 1.64 3.66 18.47
N GLU A 208 1.61 3.59 19.79
CA GLU A 208 0.96 4.60 20.61
C GLU A 208 1.70 5.93 20.38
N LYS A 209 1.04 6.86 19.68
CA LYS A 209 1.28 8.32 19.63
C LYS A 209 2.72 8.84 19.64
N SER A 210 3.13 9.41 18.51
CA SER A 210 3.89 10.67 18.54
C SER A 210 2.97 11.83 18.11
N ASP A 211 1.93 12.06 18.90
CA ASP A 211 1.31 13.39 19.00
C ASP A 211 2.29 14.30 19.75
N THR A 212 3.34 14.76 19.07
CA THR A 212 3.98 16.05 19.36
C THR A 212 4.36 16.70 18.04
N CYS A 213 3.36 17.36 17.45
CA CYS A 213 3.63 18.59 16.72
C CYS A 213 4.13 19.64 17.74
N GLU A 214 5.39 19.52 18.14
CA GLU A 214 6.14 20.58 18.84
C GLU A 214 7.27 21.09 17.92
N ALA A 215 6.90 21.42 16.69
CA ALA A 215 7.77 22.16 15.77
C ALA A 215 7.12 23.43 15.19
N CYS A 216 5.90 23.78 15.62
CA CYS A 216 5.23 25.04 15.25
C CYS A 216 5.08 26.04 16.42
N ALA A 217 5.74 25.80 17.56
CA ALA A 217 5.72 26.70 18.72
C ALA A 217 7.14 27.14 19.13
N ALA A 218 7.99 27.54 18.18
CA ALA A 218 9.20 28.32 18.44
C ALA A 218 9.86 28.85 17.15
N SER A 219 9.32 29.91 16.57
CA SER A 219 10.11 30.92 15.85
C SER A 219 9.24 32.13 15.51
N SER A 220 9.40 33.16 16.34
CA SER A 220 9.40 34.61 16.06
C SER A 220 8.54 35.15 14.91
#